data_AF-A0A6A4H4Y5-F1
#
_entry.id   AF-A0A6A4H4Y5-F1
#
_cell.length_a   1.000
_cell.length_b   1.000
_cell.length_c   1.000
_cell.angle_alpha   90.00
_cell.angle_beta   90.00
_cell.angle_gamma   90.00
#
_symmetry.space_group_name_H-M   'P 1'
#
loop_
_entity.id
_entity.type
_entity.pdbx_description
1 polymer ?
#
loop_
_entity_poly.entity_id
_entity_poly.type
_entity_poly.pdbx_seq_one_letter_code
_entity_poly.pdbx_strand_id
1 'polypeptide(L)'
;MNWMWSSPATKSIAKFTKLVDIIRSPLFRKEDLTNFDVHRETTQLDKMAGQSKSQDGWTEETVHIHVPDGKIHDSEDDAPSFPVLGLHYWQKPNSDNPPELVSDELYSLPAFILEYENVQKLPRQDDLDNYERVVLGLMWWSDSTHFTSFGNASLWPLYLFFGNQSKYERCKPSSGGCNHIAYIPKIPFLIGLRLKREKVQLQIFFLTFMEAYHHGIVIRCFDGIERRFFPRFFTYAADYPEKVLLSLIRNWGKFLCPRCVTPQDKKITDLGTVNDEKRRERLKHVDDNHRVSRVALARNWIYKQGCAAKSAAVERLLAVKSEVPTMNAFSQFLQAPGFNFYSMLVVDLMHEFELGVWKMTFIHLIRILVAHGGTSVQELNCRQVPPFGRSTIRRFKENVSAMKKLAVRDFEDILQCSIPVFEGLLPEPYNSVLLELLFTLAEWHALAKLRIHTESTLGLLHNSTHSLGQLLRRFKLKISESLPFTHLEQHYHTSHSQNLPHNLHLFIHENVENPEAKDFCSKLEEHVLSRIQHPTWTGDGNEFTAAERANVIFQRNQFYSHRVLRINYTTYDM
;
A
#
# COMPACT_ATOMS: atom_id res chain seq x y z
N MET A 1 5.97 -40.73 3.42
CA MET A 1 5.22 -39.97 2.39
C MET A 1 5.68 -38.51 2.19
N ASN A 2 6.01 -37.74 3.22
CA ASN A 2 6.42 -36.33 3.08
C ASN A 2 7.55 -36.05 2.07
N TRP A 3 8.49 -36.98 1.89
CA TRP A 3 9.55 -36.84 0.88
C TRP A 3 8.98 -36.71 -0.55
N MET A 4 8.01 -37.56 -0.91
CA MET A 4 7.38 -37.59 -2.24
C MET A 4 6.60 -36.30 -2.52
N TRP A 5 5.78 -35.84 -1.58
CA TRP A 5 4.88 -34.69 -1.75
C TRP A 5 5.53 -33.32 -1.50
N SER A 6 6.80 -33.29 -1.09
CA SER A 6 7.48 -32.05 -0.67
C SER A 6 8.23 -31.28 -1.77
N SER A 7 8.12 -31.67 -3.05
CA SER A 7 8.98 -31.07 -4.09
C SER A 7 8.38 -31.11 -5.50
N PRO A 8 8.90 -30.30 -6.45
CA PRO A 8 8.51 -30.32 -7.86
C PRO A 8 8.74 -31.68 -8.53
N ALA A 9 8.29 -31.82 -9.78
CA ALA A 9 8.34 -33.05 -10.57
C ALA A 9 9.74 -33.70 -10.64
N THR A 10 10.82 -32.90 -10.52
CA THR A 10 12.21 -33.38 -10.44
C THR A 10 12.76 -33.27 -9.02
N LYS A 11 13.35 -34.37 -8.50
CA LYS A 11 13.97 -34.41 -7.16
C LYS A 11 15.46 -34.13 -7.23
N SER A 12 15.99 -33.30 -6.33
CA SER A 12 17.42 -32.96 -6.28
C SER A 12 18.26 -34.07 -5.62
N ILE A 13 19.57 -34.09 -5.92
CA ILE A 13 20.55 -35.02 -5.35
C ILE A 13 20.52 -34.98 -3.81
N ALA A 14 20.51 -33.79 -3.20
CA ALA A 14 20.45 -33.64 -1.75
C ALA A 14 19.20 -34.27 -1.11
N LYS A 15 18.06 -34.27 -1.82
CA LYS A 15 16.85 -34.94 -1.34
C LYS A 15 16.94 -36.44 -1.50
N PHE A 16 17.56 -36.94 -2.56
CA PHE A 16 17.82 -38.38 -2.69
C PHE A 16 18.71 -38.88 -1.54
N THR A 17 19.77 -38.14 -1.19
CA THR A 17 20.60 -38.44 -0.01
C THR A 17 19.76 -38.50 1.28
N LYS A 18 18.87 -37.53 1.48
CA LYS A 18 17.98 -37.51 2.65
C LYS A 18 17.00 -38.70 2.69
N LEU A 19 16.54 -39.21 1.54
CA LEU A 19 15.73 -40.43 1.48
C LEU A 19 16.55 -41.65 1.91
N VAL A 20 17.79 -41.74 1.44
CA VAL A 20 18.73 -42.80 1.83
C VAL A 20 18.98 -42.77 3.34
N ASP A 21 19.16 -41.58 3.93
CA ASP A 21 19.34 -41.43 5.38
C ASP A 21 18.10 -41.89 6.18
N ILE A 22 16.89 -41.61 5.67
CA ILE A 22 15.64 -42.08 6.27
C ILE A 22 15.57 -43.60 6.23
N ILE A 23 15.87 -44.23 5.10
CA ILE A 23 15.83 -45.69 4.94
C ILE A 23 16.91 -46.38 5.78
N ARG A 24 18.04 -45.72 6.02
CA ARG A 24 19.13 -46.21 6.87
C ARG A 24 18.90 -45.98 8.36
N SER A 25 17.88 -45.22 8.75
CA SER A 25 17.56 -44.98 10.15
C SER A 25 17.20 -46.29 10.86
N PRO A 26 17.70 -46.56 12.08
CA PRO A 26 17.31 -47.74 12.86
C PRO A 26 15.83 -47.72 13.28
N LEU A 27 15.17 -46.56 13.19
CA LEU A 27 13.73 -46.41 13.41
C LEU A 27 12.89 -46.75 12.17
N PHE A 28 13.53 -46.92 11.00
CA PHE A 28 12.84 -47.24 9.76
C PHE A 28 12.73 -48.75 9.60
N ARG A 29 11.50 -49.26 9.64
CA ARG A 29 11.19 -50.67 9.45
C ARG A 29 11.12 -50.97 7.96
N LYS A 30 11.99 -51.85 7.49
CA LYS A 30 12.05 -52.19 6.06
C LYS A 30 10.85 -53.02 5.63
N GLU A 31 10.23 -53.73 6.58
CA GLU A 31 9.02 -54.55 6.35
C GLU A 31 7.81 -53.69 5.95
N ASP A 32 7.80 -52.39 6.29
CA ASP A 32 6.73 -51.47 5.92
C ASP A 32 6.70 -51.18 4.40
N LEU A 33 7.79 -51.46 3.67
CA LEU A 33 7.87 -51.28 2.21
C LEU A 33 7.42 -52.50 1.40
N THR A 34 7.30 -53.68 2.03
CA THR A 34 7.11 -54.96 1.32
C THR A 34 5.83 -55.01 0.47
N ASN A 35 4.79 -54.31 0.90
CA ASN A 35 3.50 -54.18 0.20
C ASN A 35 3.14 -52.71 -0.11
N PHE A 36 4.15 -51.83 -0.17
CA PHE A 36 3.94 -50.39 -0.34
C PHE A 36 3.67 -50.06 -1.81
N ASP A 37 2.48 -49.53 -2.08
CA ASP A 37 2.08 -49.00 -3.39
C ASP A 37 1.79 -47.51 -3.27
N VAL A 38 2.57 -46.69 -3.95
CA VAL A 38 2.47 -45.23 -3.83
C VAL A 38 1.09 -44.71 -4.27
N HIS A 39 0.46 -45.30 -5.28
CA HIS A 39 -0.86 -44.87 -5.76
C HIS A 39 -1.93 -45.20 -4.72
N ARG A 40 -1.91 -46.42 -4.16
CA ARG A 40 -2.86 -46.83 -3.11
C ARG A 40 -2.76 -45.93 -1.88
N GLU A 41 -1.54 -45.69 -1.40
CA GLU A 41 -1.33 -44.86 -0.21
C GLU A 41 -1.69 -43.38 -0.47
N THR A 42 -1.53 -42.88 -1.70
CA THR A 42 -2.01 -41.54 -2.11
C THR A 42 -3.54 -41.48 -2.03
N THR A 43 -4.23 -42.46 -2.60
CA THR A 43 -5.70 -42.50 -2.60
C THR A 43 -6.27 -42.62 -1.19
N GLN A 44 -5.59 -43.32 -0.27
CA GLN A 44 -5.98 -43.38 1.14
C GLN A 44 -5.79 -42.03 1.86
N LEU A 45 -4.67 -41.34 1.59
CA LEU A 45 -4.41 -39.99 2.10
C LEU A 45 -5.47 -38.98 1.65
N ASP A 46 -5.86 -39.01 0.37
CA ASP A 46 -6.90 -38.12 -0.16
C ASP A 46 -8.28 -38.42 0.46
N LYS A 47 -8.60 -39.70 0.67
CA LYS A 47 -9.83 -40.11 1.37
C LYS A 47 -9.85 -39.66 2.84
N MET A 48 -8.71 -39.70 3.54
CA MET A 48 -8.60 -39.21 4.91
C MET A 48 -8.68 -37.67 5.01
N ALA A 49 -8.09 -36.95 4.05
CA ALA A 49 -8.17 -35.49 3.99
C ALA A 49 -9.63 -34.99 3.80
N GLY A 50 -10.46 -35.75 3.07
CA GLY A 50 -11.89 -35.48 2.92
C GLY A 50 -12.78 -35.88 4.11
N GLN A 51 -12.26 -36.62 5.10
CA GLN A 51 -13.02 -37.12 6.26
C GLN A 51 -12.68 -36.42 7.58
N SER A 52 -11.73 -35.48 7.58
CA SER A 52 -11.49 -34.59 8.70
C SER A 52 -12.65 -33.59 8.83
N LYS A 53 -13.73 -33.97 9.53
CA LYS A 53 -14.54 -32.98 10.25
C LYS A 53 -13.68 -32.44 11.38
N SER A 54 -12.78 -31.51 11.07
CA SER A 54 -12.21 -30.66 12.10
C SER A 54 -13.37 -29.93 12.76
N GLN A 55 -13.42 -29.92 14.09
CA GLN A 55 -14.14 -28.88 14.83
C GLN A 55 -13.38 -27.56 14.61
N ASP A 56 -13.38 -27.06 13.38
CA ASP A 56 -12.65 -25.85 12.97
C ASP A 56 -13.50 -24.59 13.13
N GLY A 57 -14.76 -24.75 13.54
CA GLY A 57 -15.65 -23.66 13.90
C GLY A 57 -16.36 -23.00 12.72
N TRP A 58 -16.22 -23.56 11.51
CA TRP A 58 -16.83 -23.02 10.30
C TRP A 58 -18.24 -23.55 10.13
N THR A 59 -19.20 -22.66 9.88
CA THR A 59 -20.56 -22.99 9.49
C THR A 59 -20.96 -22.17 8.28
N GLU A 60 -21.58 -22.82 7.29
CA GLU A 60 -22.26 -22.16 6.17
C GLU A 60 -23.75 -22.26 6.44
N GLU A 61 -24.46 -21.12 6.46
CA GLU A 61 -25.88 -21.08 6.76
C GLU A 61 -26.64 -20.20 5.76
N THR A 62 -27.90 -20.56 5.50
CA THR A 62 -28.82 -19.75 4.72
C THR A 62 -29.73 -19.01 5.67
N VAL A 63 -29.63 -17.68 5.69
CA VAL A 63 -30.48 -16.84 6.54
C VAL A 63 -31.71 -16.42 5.75
N HIS A 64 -32.89 -16.77 6.23
CA HIS A 64 -34.16 -16.31 5.64
C HIS A 64 -34.57 -14.99 6.30
N ILE A 65 -34.69 -13.93 5.50
CA ILE A 65 -35.14 -12.61 5.97
C ILE A 65 -36.58 -12.40 5.52
N HIS A 66 -37.50 -12.13 6.46
CA HIS A 66 -38.89 -11.79 6.15
C HIS A 66 -38.96 -10.34 5.64
N VAL A 67 -39.47 -10.16 4.42
CA VAL A 67 -39.48 -8.86 3.74
C VAL A 67 -40.88 -8.26 3.79
N PRO A 68 -41.05 -7.00 4.27
CA PRO A 68 -42.33 -6.31 4.23
C PRO A 68 -42.76 -6.08 2.78
N ASP A 69 -43.86 -6.69 2.35
CA ASP A 69 -44.41 -6.57 0.99
C ASP A 69 -45.56 -5.55 0.89
N GLY A 70 -45.83 -4.82 1.98
CA GLY A 70 -46.90 -3.82 2.06
C GLY A 70 -48.31 -4.38 2.23
N LYS A 71 -48.46 -5.69 2.44
CA LYS A 71 -49.73 -6.33 2.80
C LYS A 71 -49.81 -6.57 4.30
N ILE A 72 -51.04 -6.68 4.81
CA ILE A 72 -51.28 -7.09 6.19
C ILE A 72 -51.14 -8.61 6.23
N HIS A 73 -50.21 -9.08 7.06
CA HIS A 73 -50.01 -10.49 7.37
C HIS A 73 -50.42 -10.74 8.83
N ASP A 74 -50.88 -11.94 9.12
CA ASP A 74 -51.31 -12.33 10.47
C ASP A 74 -50.09 -12.50 11.43
N SER A 75 -48.92 -12.82 10.89
CA SER A 75 -47.63 -12.87 11.61
C SER A 75 -46.44 -12.49 10.73
N GLU A 76 -45.27 -12.25 11.35
CA GLU A 76 -44.01 -11.98 10.63
C GLU A 76 -43.56 -13.19 9.77
N ASP A 77 -43.84 -14.41 10.24
CA ASP A 77 -43.51 -15.66 9.54
C ASP A 77 -44.32 -15.82 8.24
N ASP A 78 -45.49 -15.19 8.14
CA ASP A 78 -46.35 -15.21 6.95
C ASP A 78 -45.90 -14.21 5.88
N ALA A 79 -44.98 -13.29 6.22
CA ALA A 79 -44.41 -12.36 5.25
C ALA A 79 -43.42 -13.08 4.32
N PRO A 80 -43.33 -12.69 3.02
CA PRO A 80 -42.44 -13.33 2.06
C PRO A 80 -40.99 -13.40 2.56
N SER A 81 -40.43 -14.60 2.63
CA SER A 81 -39.06 -14.82 3.07
C SER A 81 -38.08 -14.82 1.90
N PHE A 82 -36.98 -14.09 2.05
CA PHE A 82 -35.90 -14.03 1.08
C PHE A 82 -34.68 -14.81 1.61
N PRO A 83 -34.23 -15.89 0.95
CA PRO A 83 -33.05 -16.63 1.37
C PRO A 83 -31.77 -15.88 1.01
N VAL A 84 -30.97 -15.54 2.02
CA VAL A 84 -29.58 -15.07 1.85
C VAL A 84 -28.67 -16.30 1.91
N LEU A 85 -28.21 -16.73 0.74
CA LEU A 85 -27.34 -17.90 0.57
C LEU A 85 -25.86 -17.54 0.78
N GLY A 86 -25.07 -18.51 1.27
CA GLY A 86 -23.60 -18.45 1.25
C GLY A 86 -22.96 -17.57 2.34
N LEU A 87 -23.66 -17.35 3.46
CA LEU A 87 -23.06 -16.68 4.62
C LEU A 87 -22.20 -17.69 5.38
N HIS A 88 -20.92 -17.34 5.50
CA HIS A 88 -19.97 -18.09 6.32
C HIS A 88 -19.86 -17.42 7.68
N TYR A 89 -20.03 -18.22 8.72
CA TYR A 89 -19.77 -17.84 10.09
C TYR A 89 -18.59 -18.64 10.62
N TRP A 90 -17.79 -17.98 11.44
CA TRP A 90 -16.74 -18.65 12.19
C TRP A 90 -16.94 -18.43 13.68
N GLN A 91 -16.96 -19.52 14.44
CA GLN A 91 -16.97 -19.52 15.89
C GLN A 91 -15.71 -20.21 16.38
N LYS A 92 -14.97 -19.57 17.30
CA LYS A 92 -13.80 -20.22 17.89
C LYS A 92 -14.22 -21.54 18.56
N PRO A 93 -13.60 -22.68 18.19
CA PRO A 93 -13.93 -23.98 18.80
C PRO A 93 -13.74 -23.92 20.32
N ASN A 94 -14.72 -24.44 21.06
CA ASN A 94 -14.74 -24.44 22.53
C ASN A 94 -14.76 -23.04 23.18
N SER A 95 -15.40 -22.06 22.55
CA SER A 95 -15.69 -20.76 23.18
C SER A 95 -17.17 -20.45 23.18
N ASP A 96 -17.65 -19.78 24.22
CA ASP A 96 -19.03 -19.25 24.31
C ASP A 96 -19.22 -17.96 23.51
N ASN A 97 -18.20 -17.52 22.75
CA ASN A 97 -18.32 -16.33 21.93
C ASN A 97 -19.32 -16.57 20.79
N PRO A 98 -20.15 -15.57 20.43
CA PRO A 98 -21.07 -15.70 19.32
C PRO A 98 -20.31 -15.91 18.00
N PRO A 99 -20.91 -16.60 17.01
CA PRO A 99 -20.34 -16.71 15.67
C PRO A 99 -20.13 -15.33 15.04
N GLU A 100 -18.99 -15.14 14.41
CA GLU A 100 -18.66 -13.89 13.70
C GLU A 100 -18.90 -14.04 12.19
N LEU A 101 -19.40 -12.97 11.58
CA LEU A 101 -19.54 -12.89 10.12
C LEU A 101 -18.16 -12.87 9.45
N VAL A 102 -18.01 -13.68 8.40
CA VAL A 102 -16.76 -13.80 7.64
C VAL A 102 -16.84 -12.98 6.34
N SER A 103 -15.96 -12.01 6.22
CA SER A 103 -15.68 -11.24 5.01
C SER A 103 -14.57 -11.92 4.20
N ASP A 104 -14.96 -12.74 3.22
CA ASP A 104 -14.04 -13.53 2.38
C ASP A 104 -14.05 -13.06 0.92
N GLU A 105 -15.24 -12.89 0.35
CA GLU A 105 -15.45 -12.59 -1.07
C GLU A 105 -16.27 -11.32 -1.21
N LEU A 106 -16.23 -10.69 -2.40
CA LEU A 106 -16.95 -9.42 -2.60
C LEU A 106 -18.45 -9.57 -2.34
N TYR A 107 -19.04 -10.69 -2.76
CA TYR A 107 -20.47 -10.97 -2.59
C TYR A 107 -20.89 -11.28 -1.16
N SER A 108 -19.95 -11.57 -0.25
CA SER A 108 -20.24 -11.75 1.18
C SER A 108 -20.15 -10.45 1.98
N LEU A 109 -19.73 -9.33 1.35
CA LEU A 109 -19.57 -8.05 2.04
C LEU A 109 -20.91 -7.32 2.20
N PRO A 110 -21.11 -6.57 3.30
CA PRO A 110 -22.32 -5.77 3.53
C PRO A 110 -22.63 -4.79 2.38
N ALA A 111 -21.61 -4.24 1.73
CA ALA A 111 -21.79 -3.34 0.60
C ALA A 111 -22.43 -4.05 -0.61
N PHE A 112 -22.10 -5.32 -0.85
CA PHE A 112 -22.68 -6.09 -1.95
C PHE A 112 -24.10 -6.52 -1.63
N ILE A 113 -24.34 -6.95 -0.39
CA ILE A 113 -25.68 -7.31 0.10
C ILE A 113 -26.63 -6.10 -0.01
N LEU A 114 -26.20 -4.92 0.44
CA LEU A 114 -26.98 -3.69 0.33
C LEU A 114 -27.30 -3.35 -1.12
N GLU A 115 -26.33 -3.47 -2.02
CA GLU A 115 -26.56 -3.18 -3.43
C GLU A 115 -27.45 -4.24 -4.10
N TYR A 116 -27.36 -5.49 -3.65
CA TYR A 116 -28.27 -6.55 -4.05
C TYR A 116 -29.71 -6.22 -3.65
N GLU A 117 -29.96 -5.78 -2.42
CA GLU A 117 -31.27 -5.31 -1.98
C GLU A 117 -31.77 -4.11 -2.79
N ASN A 118 -30.90 -3.14 -3.09
CA ASN A 118 -31.24 -1.98 -3.91
C ASN A 118 -31.70 -2.42 -5.31
N VAL A 119 -31.02 -3.39 -5.91
CA VAL A 119 -31.38 -3.96 -7.21
C VAL A 119 -32.72 -4.71 -7.16
N GLN A 120 -33.00 -5.44 -6.08
CA GLN A 120 -34.31 -6.08 -5.92
C GLN A 120 -35.46 -5.06 -5.86
N LYS A 121 -35.22 -3.88 -5.28
CA LYS A 121 -36.20 -2.79 -5.15
C LYS A 121 -36.42 -1.97 -6.42
N LEU A 122 -35.64 -2.16 -7.48
CA LEU A 122 -35.81 -1.41 -8.74
C LEU A 122 -37.17 -1.71 -9.40
N PRO A 123 -37.79 -0.76 -10.11
CA PRO A 123 -38.99 -1.05 -10.90
C PRO A 123 -38.69 -2.11 -11.96
N ARG A 124 -39.65 -3.00 -12.22
CA ARG A 124 -39.59 -3.92 -13.37
C ARG A 124 -39.81 -3.15 -14.67
N GLN A 125 -39.18 -3.59 -15.75
CA GLN A 125 -39.31 -2.88 -17.03
C GLN A 125 -40.72 -2.98 -17.61
N ASP A 126 -41.34 -4.15 -17.47
CA ASP A 126 -42.70 -4.45 -17.89
C ASP A 126 -43.27 -5.62 -17.05
N ASP A 127 -44.55 -5.93 -17.25
CA ASP A 127 -45.24 -7.03 -16.55
C ASP A 127 -44.68 -8.42 -16.91
N LEU A 128 -43.88 -8.52 -17.97
CA LEU A 128 -43.26 -9.77 -18.45
C LEU A 128 -41.84 -9.95 -17.89
N ASP A 129 -41.23 -8.92 -17.32
CA ASP A 129 -39.89 -8.90 -16.71
C ASP A 129 -39.86 -9.70 -15.38
N ASN A 130 -39.96 -11.03 -15.51
CA ASN A 130 -39.96 -11.99 -14.41
C ASN A 130 -38.59 -12.63 -14.14
N TYR A 131 -37.52 -12.09 -14.72
CA TYR A 131 -36.18 -12.61 -14.56
C TYR A 131 -35.67 -12.45 -13.12
N GLU A 132 -34.94 -13.46 -12.64
CA GLU A 132 -34.13 -13.33 -11.42
C GLU A 132 -33.12 -12.20 -11.62
N ARG A 133 -33.01 -11.30 -10.63
CA ARG A 133 -32.13 -10.14 -10.70
C ARG A 133 -30.84 -10.40 -9.95
N VAL A 134 -29.73 -10.22 -10.63
CA VAL A 134 -28.39 -10.51 -10.12
C VAL A 134 -27.53 -9.26 -10.15
N VAL A 135 -26.82 -8.98 -9.07
CA VAL A 135 -25.77 -7.95 -9.07
C VAL A 135 -24.52 -8.50 -9.76
N LEU A 136 -24.04 -7.80 -10.78
CA LEU A 136 -22.76 -8.06 -11.42
C LEU A 136 -21.71 -7.10 -10.85
N GLY A 137 -20.92 -7.58 -9.88
CA GLY A 137 -19.93 -6.76 -9.18
C GLY A 137 -18.71 -6.48 -10.06
N LEU A 138 -18.45 -5.20 -10.32
CA LEU A 138 -17.33 -4.73 -11.13
C LEU A 138 -16.16 -4.29 -10.25
N MET A 139 -15.00 -4.93 -10.47
CA MET A 139 -13.74 -4.62 -9.83
C MET A 139 -12.73 -4.20 -10.88
N TRP A 140 -12.48 -2.89 -10.98
CA TRP A 140 -11.60 -2.31 -11.99
C TRP A 140 -10.16 -2.21 -11.51
N TRP A 141 -9.22 -2.31 -12.45
CA TRP A 141 -7.81 -2.09 -12.18
C TRP A 141 -7.12 -1.43 -13.37
N SER A 142 -6.17 -0.53 -13.09
CA SER A 142 -5.33 0.10 -14.11
C SER A 142 -3.91 0.29 -13.59
N ASP A 143 -2.92 0.01 -14.44
CA ASP A 143 -1.50 0.16 -14.12
C ASP A 143 -0.72 0.59 -15.36
N SER A 144 -0.08 1.77 -15.28
CA SER A 144 0.65 2.35 -16.40
C SER A 144 1.82 1.46 -16.83
N THR A 145 1.74 0.90 -18.03
CA THR A 145 2.75 -0.04 -18.55
C THR A 145 3.61 0.61 -19.64
N HIS A 146 4.94 0.48 -19.51
CA HIS A 146 5.90 0.89 -20.53
C HIS A 146 6.01 -0.17 -21.62
N PHE A 147 5.92 0.24 -22.90
CA PHE A 147 5.90 -0.69 -24.03
C PHE A 147 7.28 -1.25 -24.39
N THR A 148 8.34 -0.52 -24.02
CA THR A 148 9.72 -0.87 -24.39
C THR A 148 10.67 -0.44 -23.27
N SER A 149 11.76 -1.17 -23.09
CA SER A 149 12.86 -0.82 -22.18
C SER A 149 13.65 0.41 -22.61
N PHE A 150 13.45 0.90 -23.84
CA PHE A 150 14.23 1.98 -24.47
C PHE A 150 13.38 3.11 -25.07
N GLY A 151 12.09 3.21 -24.74
CA GLY A 151 11.18 4.21 -25.31
C GLY A 151 10.21 4.81 -24.29
N ASN A 152 9.80 6.06 -24.52
CA ASN A 152 8.91 6.83 -23.63
C ASN A 152 7.41 6.53 -23.85
N ALA A 153 7.07 5.60 -24.74
CA ALA A 153 5.69 5.20 -24.98
C ALA A 153 5.18 4.35 -23.82
N SER A 154 4.13 4.84 -23.17
CA SER A 154 3.39 4.11 -22.14
C SER A 154 1.90 4.18 -22.41
N LEU A 155 1.18 3.15 -21.99
CA LEU A 155 -0.26 3.02 -22.13
C LEU A 155 -0.84 2.46 -20.84
N TRP A 156 -2.12 2.72 -20.65
CA TRP A 156 -2.84 2.40 -19.43
C TRP A 156 -3.87 1.34 -19.77
N PRO A 157 -3.53 0.06 -19.65
CA PRO A 157 -4.51 -1.01 -19.77
C PRO A 157 -5.55 -0.89 -18.67
N LEU A 158 -6.79 -1.14 -19.04
CA LEU A 158 -7.93 -1.17 -18.15
C LEU A 158 -8.42 -2.61 -18.05
N TYR A 159 -8.35 -3.15 -16.84
CA TYR A 159 -8.75 -4.51 -16.52
C TYR A 159 -10.03 -4.52 -15.69
N LEU A 160 -10.84 -5.55 -15.89
CA LEU A 160 -12.07 -5.80 -15.18
C LEU A 160 -12.07 -7.24 -14.64
N PHE A 161 -12.29 -7.34 -13.34
CA PHE A 161 -12.63 -8.57 -12.67
C PHE A 161 -14.09 -8.55 -12.24
N PHE A 162 -14.72 -9.71 -12.27
CA PHE A 162 -16.06 -9.89 -11.72
C PHE A 162 -15.97 -10.32 -10.26
N GLY A 163 -16.58 -9.53 -9.38
CA GLY A 163 -16.68 -9.80 -7.95
C GLY A 163 -17.44 -11.07 -7.61
N ASN A 164 -18.29 -11.53 -8.54
CA ASN A 164 -19.07 -12.76 -8.44
C ASN A 164 -18.23 -14.04 -8.57
N GLN A 165 -17.02 -13.97 -9.13
CA GLN A 165 -16.11 -15.11 -9.16
C GLN A 165 -15.36 -15.23 -7.83
N SER A 166 -14.86 -16.41 -7.48
CA SER A 166 -14.01 -16.50 -6.29
C SER A 166 -12.66 -15.82 -6.54
N LYS A 167 -12.08 -15.18 -5.51
CA LYS A 167 -10.71 -14.65 -5.59
C LYS A 167 -9.70 -15.75 -5.91
N TYR A 168 -9.93 -17.00 -5.50
CA TYR A 168 -9.03 -18.11 -5.81
C TYR A 168 -9.02 -18.43 -7.31
N GLU A 169 -10.12 -18.20 -8.01
CA GLU A 169 -10.19 -18.32 -9.47
C GLU A 169 -9.58 -17.09 -10.14
N ARG A 170 -9.93 -15.88 -9.69
CA ARG A 170 -9.35 -14.63 -10.22
C ARG A 170 -7.82 -14.59 -10.09
N CYS A 171 -7.27 -15.15 -9.01
CA CYS A 171 -5.83 -15.21 -8.77
C CYS A 171 -5.10 -16.31 -9.56
N LYS A 172 -5.81 -17.18 -10.31
CA LYS A 172 -5.18 -18.17 -11.19
C LYS A 172 -5.04 -17.56 -12.59
N PRO A 173 -3.83 -17.27 -13.08
CA PRO A 173 -3.65 -16.67 -14.41
C PRO A 173 -4.29 -17.49 -15.55
N SER A 174 -4.37 -18.82 -15.39
CA SER A 174 -4.97 -19.73 -16.36
C SER A 174 -6.50 -19.74 -16.38
N SER A 175 -7.18 -19.09 -15.41
CA SER A 175 -8.65 -19.07 -15.36
C SER A 175 -9.28 -18.09 -16.36
N GLY A 176 -8.48 -17.13 -16.86
CA GLY A 176 -9.00 -16.04 -17.69
C GLY A 176 -9.92 -15.06 -16.94
N GLY A 177 -9.95 -15.08 -15.60
CA GLY A 177 -10.81 -14.19 -14.80
C GLY A 177 -10.45 -12.69 -14.86
N CYS A 178 -9.29 -12.34 -15.40
CA CYS A 178 -8.86 -10.97 -15.66
C CYS A 178 -9.23 -10.56 -17.09
N ASN A 179 -10.25 -9.71 -17.23
CA ASN A 179 -10.71 -9.26 -18.54
C ASN A 179 -10.01 -7.95 -18.92
N HIS A 180 -9.27 -7.96 -20.02
CA HIS A 180 -8.70 -6.74 -20.58
C HIS A 180 -9.76 -6.00 -21.41
N ILE A 181 -10.14 -4.79 -21.01
CA ILE A 181 -11.27 -4.05 -21.58
C ILE A 181 -10.81 -3.01 -22.60
N ALA A 182 -9.78 -2.23 -22.28
CA ALA A 182 -9.35 -1.12 -23.12
C ALA A 182 -7.90 -0.71 -22.84
N TYR A 183 -7.30 0.00 -23.78
CA TYR A 183 -6.05 0.73 -23.58
C TYR A 183 -6.32 2.23 -23.61
N ILE A 184 -5.89 2.95 -22.57
CA ILE A 184 -5.92 4.40 -22.52
C ILE A 184 -4.52 4.92 -22.90
N PRO A 185 -4.35 5.61 -24.03
CA PRO A 185 -3.04 6.11 -24.44
C PRO A 185 -2.61 7.31 -23.57
N LYS A 186 -1.32 7.37 -23.19
CA LYS A 186 -0.73 8.56 -22.57
C LYS A 186 -0.66 9.68 -23.62
N ILE A 187 -1.20 10.86 -23.30
CA ILE A 187 -1.33 11.95 -24.28
C ILE A 187 -0.06 12.83 -24.25
N PRO A 188 0.74 12.80 -25.34
CA PRO A 188 1.22 14.04 -25.96
C PRO A 188 0.75 14.20 -27.42
N PHE A 189 0.16 13.16 -28.02
CA PHE A 189 0.06 12.99 -29.48
C PHE A 189 -1.29 13.43 -30.12
N LEU A 190 -2.26 13.88 -29.32
CA LEU A 190 -3.63 14.14 -29.79
C LEU A 190 -3.89 15.57 -30.29
N ILE A 191 -2.86 16.41 -30.39
CA ILE A 191 -3.00 17.77 -30.95
C ILE A 191 -3.14 17.72 -32.49
N GLY A 192 -2.72 16.62 -33.15
CA GLY A 192 -2.73 16.50 -34.62
C GLY A 192 -3.76 15.56 -35.24
N LEU A 193 -4.38 14.65 -34.47
CA LEU A 193 -5.33 13.67 -35.01
C LEU A 193 -6.75 14.02 -34.60
N ARG A 194 -7.56 14.26 -35.62
CA ARG A 194 -9.00 14.52 -35.63
C ARG A 194 -9.77 13.46 -34.82
N LEU A 195 -9.84 13.62 -33.50
CA LEU A 195 -10.58 12.78 -32.55
C LEU A 195 -12.10 12.87 -32.76
N LYS A 196 -12.62 12.19 -33.78
CA LYS A 196 -14.05 11.94 -33.94
C LYS A 196 -14.45 10.46 -33.76
N ARG A 197 -13.55 9.48 -33.88
CA ARG A 197 -13.90 8.05 -33.76
C ARG A 197 -13.75 7.45 -32.35
N GLU A 198 -12.69 7.76 -31.61
CA GLU A 198 -12.46 7.18 -30.27
C GLU A 198 -13.38 7.76 -29.18
N LYS A 199 -13.67 9.07 -29.22
CA LYS A 199 -14.71 9.66 -28.35
C LYS A 199 -16.07 9.02 -28.57
N VAL A 200 -16.38 8.63 -29.81
CA VAL A 200 -17.66 7.98 -30.14
C VAL A 200 -17.71 6.55 -29.58
N GLN A 201 -16.62 5.78 -29.63
CA GLN A 201 -16.60 4.42 -29.06
C GLN A 201 -16.67 4.38 -27.53
N LEU A 202 -15.91 5.25 -26.84
CA LEU A 202 -16.00 5.38 -25.38
C LEU A 202 -17.39 5.87 -24.97
N GLN A 203 -17.94 6.87 -25.66
CA GLN A 203 -19.26 7.39 -25.36
C GLN A 203 -20.38 6.38 -25.64
N ILE A 204 -20.28 5.60 -26.72
CA ILE A 204 -21.21 4.50 -27.00
C ILE A 204 -21.11 3.43 -25.91
N PHE A 205 -19.89 2.99 -25.55
CA PHE A 205 -19.69 2.03 -24.45
C PHE A 205 -20.32 2.50 -23.14
N PHE A 206 -20.13 3.78 -22.79
CA PHE A 206 -20.75 4.34 -21.59
C PHE A 206 -22.28 4.44 -21.71
N LEU A 207 -22.84 4.70 -22.88
CA LEU A 207 -24.30 4.73 -23.07
C LEU A 207 -24.92 3.34 -22.92
N THR A 208 -24.38 2.31 -23.59
CA THR A 208 -24.85 0.92 -23.42
C THR A 208 -24.60 0.41 -22.00
N PHE A 209 -23.49 0.80 -21.38
CA PHE A 209 -23.22 0.49 -19.99
C PHE A 209 -24.26 1.12 -19.06
N MET A 210 -24.64 2.38 -19.28
CA MET A 210 -25.62 3.05 -18.44
C MET A 210 -27.03 2.50 -18.61
N GLU A 211 -27.38 2.09 -19.83
CA GLU A 211 -28.62 1.34 -20.08
C GLU A 211 -28.62 0.03 -19.27
N ALA A 212 -27.55 -0.76 -19.36
CA ALA A 212 -27.36 -1.94 -18.54
C ALA A 212 -27.35 -1.65 -17.03
N TYR A 213 -26.77 -0.53 -16.60
CA TYR A 213 -26.72 -0.13 -15.20
C TYR A 213 -28.12 0.13 -14.64
N HIS A 214 -28.98 0.82 -15.39
CA HIS A 214 -30.34 1.16 -14.96
C HIS A 214 -31.34 0.01 -15.15
N HIS A 215 -31.21 -0.73 -16.24
CA HIS A 215 -32.22 -1.68 -16.70
C HIS A 215 -31.79 -3.15 -16.64
N GLY A 216 -30.51 -3.40 -16.38
CA GLY A 216 -29.92 -4.73 -16.41
C GLY A 216 -29.78 -5.29 -17.82
N ILE A 217 -29.03 -6.39 -17.93
CA ILE A 217 -28.85 -7.16 -19.17
C ILE A 217 -29.35 -8.57 -18.91
N VAL A 218 -30.25 -9.07 -19.77
CA VAL A 218 -30.70 -10.47 -19.70
C VAL A 218 -29.62 -11.36 -20.32
N ILE A 219 -29.14 -12.33 -19.54
CA ILE A 219 -28.11 -13.28 -19.95
C ILE A 219 -28.62 -14.68 -19.62
N ARG A 220 -28.53 -15.58 -20.60
CA ARG A 220 -28.76 -17.01 -20.38
C ARG A 220 -27.54 -17.64 -19.72
N CYS A 221 -27.70 -18.11 -18.50
CA CYS A 221 -26.65 -18.76 -17.73
C CYS A 221 -26.39 -20.20 -18.21
N PHE A 222 -25.30 -20.80 -17.72
CA PHE A 222 -24.90 -22.18 -18.07
C PHE A 222 -25.93 -23.24 -17.62
N ASP A 223 -26.66 -22.96 -16.55
CA ASP A 223 -27.78 -23.79 -16.09
C ASP A 223 -29.04 -23.69 -16.98
N GLY A 224 -28.97 -22.87 -18.04
CA GLY A 224 -30.06 -22.66 -18.99
C GLY A 224 -31.09 -21.61 -18.54
N ILE A 225 -30.96 -21.06 -17.33
CA ILE A 225 -31.87 -20.06 -16.78
C ILE A 225 -31.45 -18.66 -17.23
N GLU A 226 -32.41 -17.87 -17.71
CA GLU A 226 -32.19 -16.46 -18.03
C GLU A 226 -32.29 -15.60 -16.77
N ARG A 227 -31.28 -14.77 -16.55
CA ARG A 227 -31.23 -13.85 -15.41
C ARG A 227 -30.90 -12.45 -15.89
N ARG A 228 -31.39 -11.44 -15.17
CA ARG A 228 -31.13 -10.03 -15.45
C ARG A 228 -30.01 -9.53 -14.56
N PHE A 229 -28.88 -9.22 -15.17
CA PHE A 229 -27.66 -8.78 -14.49
C PHE A 229 -27.56 -7.26 -14.44
N PHE A 230 -27.37 -6.72 -13.25
CA PHE A 230 -27.19 -5.29 -12.99
C PHE A 230 -25.72 -5.00 -12.67
N PRO A 231 -24.93 -4.41 -13.59
CA PRO A 231 -23.53 -4.04 -13.33
C PRO A 231 -23.42 -2.98 -12.23
N ARG A 232 -22.55 -3.20 -11.25
CA ARG A 232 -22.33 -2.30 -10.10
C ARG A 232 -20.86 -2.11 -9.77
N PHE A 233 -20.43 -0.86 -9.58
CA PHE A 233 -19.06 -0.55 -9.21
C PHE A 233 -18.82 -0.81 -7.72
N PHE A 234 -17.81 -1.61 -7.40
CA PHE A 234 -17.40 -1.83 -6.02
C PHE A 234 -15.98 -1.33 -5.75
N THR A 235 -15.04 -1.70 -6.63
CA THR A 235 -13.64 -1.36 -6.42
C THR A 235 -12.99 -0.85 -7.71
N TYR A 236 -12.05 0.05 -7.53
CA TYR A 236 -11.10 0.49 -8.52
C TYR A 236 -9.73 0.55 -7.83
N ALA A 237 -8.86 -0.40 -8.16
CA ALA A 237 -7.51 -0.46 -7.66
C ALA A 237 -6.53 0.16 -8.66
N ALA A 238 -5.65 1.02 -8.16
CA ALA A 238 -4.58 1.68 -8.90
C ALA A 238 -3.54 2.17 -7.88
N ASP A 239 -2.35 2.58 -8.30
CA ASP A 239 -1.40 3.20 -7.37
C ASP A 239 -1.85 4.64 -6.98
N TYR A 240 -1.09 5.31 -6.11
CA TYR A 240 -1.50 6.62 -5.60
C TYR A 240 -1.54 7.72 -6.68
N PRO A 241 -0.50 7.93 -7.51
CA PRO A 241 -0.57 8.93 -8.59
C PRO A 241 -1.74 8.67 -9.56
N GLU A 242 -2.04 7.40 -9.85
CA GLU A 242 -3.11 6.99 -10.76
C GLU A 242 -4.46 7.31 -10.11
N LYS A 243 -4.61 7.03 -8.81
CA LYS A 243 -5.80 7.41 -8.01
C LYS A 243 -6.01 8.91 -7.97
N VAL A 244 -4.96 9.71 -7.88
CA VAL A 244 -5.06 11.18 -7.93
C VAL A 244 -5.66 11.63 -9.27
N LEU A 245 -5.23 11.01 -10.37
CA LEU A 245 -5.78 11.28 -11.71
C LEU A 245 -7.23 10.81 -11.83
N LEU A 246 -7.55 9.61 -11.36
CA LEU A 246 -8.91 9.06 -11.37
C LEU A 246 -9.88 9.85 -10.49
N SER A 247 -9.42 10.32 -9.33
CA SER A 247 -10.19 11.13 -8.39
C SER A 247 -10.30 12.60 -8.80
N LEU A 248 -9.48 13.03 -9.77
CA LEU A 248 -9.37 14.41 -10.23
C LEU A 248 -9.10 15.39 -9.08
N ILE A 249 -8.21 14.98 -8.18
CA ILE A 249 -7.64 15.87 -7.17
C ILE A 249 -6.24 16.32 -7.59
N ARG A 250 -5.72 17.37 -6.94
CA ARG A 250 -4.38 17.90 -7.20
C ARG A 250 -3.34 16.97 -6.60
N ASN A 251 -2.38 16.56 -7.41
CA ASN A 251 -1.22 15.83 -6.92
C ASN A 251 -0.45 16.70 -5.91
N TRP A 252 -0.14 16.13 -4.76
CA TRP A 252 0.46 16.85 -3.62
C TRP A 252 -0.32 18.14 -3.25
N GLY A 253 -1.64 18.13 -3.42
CA GLY A 253 -2.51 19.23 -3.02
C GLY A 253 -2.65 19.36 -1.49
N LYS A 254 -3.41 20.36 -1.05
CA LYS A 254 -3.72 20.56 0.38
C LYS A 254 -4.38 19.34 1.03
N PHE A 255 -5.04 18.51 0.23
CA PHE A 255 -5.74 17.31 0.62
C PHE A 255 -5.20 16.17 -0.24
N LEU A 256 -4.47 15.24 0.37
CA LEU A 256 -3.75 14.17 -0.34
C LEU A 256 -4.63 12.95 -0.58
N CYS A 257 -5.57 12.66 0.32
CA CYS A 257 -6.33 11.42 0.24
C CYS A 257 -7.39 11.48 -0.88
N PRO A 258 -7.43 10.50 -1.81
CA PRO A 258 -8.48 10.42 -2.83
C PRO A 258 -9.89 10.25 -2.25
N ARG A 259 -10.03 9.82 -0.98
CA ARG A 259 -11.32 9.53 -0.34
C ARG A 259 -11.77 10.59 0.66
N CYS A 260 -10.87 11.43 1.19
CA CYS A 260 -11.20 12.42 2.20
C CYS A 260 -10.42 13.73 2.07
N VAL A 261 -11.03 14.83 2.51
CA VAL A 261 -10.44 16.16 2.57
C VAL A 261 -9.72 16.40 3.91
N THR A 262 -8.97 15.41 4.38
CA THR A 262 -8.06 15.61 5.53
C THR A 262 -6.88 16.48 5.07
N PRO A 263 -6.65 17.65 5.70
CA PRO A 263 -5.55 18.53 5.33
C PRO A 263 -4.18 17.85 5.51
N GLN A 264 -3.25 18.13 4.62
CA GLN A 264 -1.88 17.64 4.72
C GLN A 264 -1.15 18.24 5.93
N ASP A 265 -1.43 19.50 6.26
CA ASP A 265 -0.72 20.26 7.27
C ASP A 265 -1.02 19.76 8.69
N LYS A 266 -0.03 19.13 9.33
CA LYS A 266 -0.06 18.68 10.74
C LYS A 266 -1.15 17.65 11.09
N LYS A 267 -2.01 17.24 10.17
CA LYS A 267 -3.13 16.31 10.45
C LYS A 267 -2.84 14.88 10.01
N ILE A 268 -1.92 14.66 9.07
CA ILE A 268 -1.47 13.32 8.68
C ILE A 268 -0.79 12.61 9.86
N THR A 269 -0.10 13.34 10.73
CA THR A 269 0.53 12.79 11.93
C THR A 269 -0.48 12.27 12.96
N ASP A 270 -1.76 12.60 12.82
CA ASP A 270 -2.83 12.12 13.69
C ASP A 270 -3.23 10.66 13.39
N LEU A 271 -2.57 9.98 12.43
CA LEU A 271 -2.82 8.58 12.06
C LEU A 271 -3.11 7.70 13.29
N GLY A 272 -4.19 6.94 13.24
CA GLY A 272 -4.54 6.03 14.34
C GLY A 272 -4.81 6.79 15.63
N THR A 273 -5.54 7.90 15.54
CA THR A 273 -6.17 8.55 16.69
C THR A 273 -7.66 8.62 16.43
N VAL A 274 -8.45 8.67 17.50
CA VAL A 274 -9.91 8.82 17.41
C VAL A 274 -10.31 10.08 16.60
N ASN A 275 -9.49 11.14 16.68
CA ASN A 275 -9.73 12.37 15.92
C ASN A 275 -9.39 12.26 14.43
N ASP A 276 -8.42 11.41 14.06
CA ASP A 276 -8.16 11.08 12.66
C ASP A 276 -9.33 10.27 12.08
N GLU A 277 -9.81 9.26 12.80
CA GLU A 277 -10.92 8.40 12.36
C GLU A 277 -12.20 9.18 12.13
N LYS A 278 -12.66 9.91 13.15
CA LYS A 278 -13.85 10.77 13.04
C LYS A 278 -13.73 11.77 11.88
N ARG A 279 -12.51 12.23 11.59
CA ARG A 279 -12.26 13.15 10.49
C ARG A 279 -12.33 12.48 9.14
N ARG A 280 -11.73 11.30 8.96
CA ARG A 280 -11.83 10.52 7.72
C ARG A 280 -13.28 10.16 7.40
N GLU A 281 -14.11 9.97 8.43
CA GLU A 281 -15.54 9.73 8.28
C GLU A 281 -16.34 10.98 7.92
N ARG A 282 -16.12 12.09 8.64
CA ARG A 282 -16.87 13.35 8.43
C ARG A 282 -16.43 14.12 7.19
N LEU A 283 -15.15 14.06 6.85
CA LEU A 283 -14.55 14.84 5.78
C LEU A 283 -14.33 13.98 4.53
N LYS A 284 -15.26 13.10 4.17
CA LYS A 284 -15.17 12.34 2.91
C LYS A 284 -15.26 13.27 1.70
N HIS A 285 -14.58 12.91 0.62
CA HIS A 285 -14.90 13.48 -0.68
C HIS A 285 -16.32 13.01 -1.07
N VAL A 286 -17.13 13.94 -1.56
CA VAL A 286 -18.52 13.69 -1.96
C VAL A 286 -18.67 14.19 -3.39
N ASP A 287 -19.24 13.34 -4.24
CA ASP A 287 -19.61 13.71 -5.61
C ASP A 287 -21.00 14.36 -5.66
N ASP A 288 -21.12 15.57 -5.10
CA ASP A 288 -22.37 16.32 -5.04
C ASP A 288 -22.53 17.34 -6.18
N ASN A 289 -23.75 17.88 -6.31
CA ASN A 289 -24.06 18.96 -7.26
C ASN A 289 -23.19 20.20 -7.00
N HIS A 290 -22.76 20.44 -5.77
CA HIS A 290 -21.87 21.56 -5.44
C HIS A 290 -20.49 21.38 -6.07
N ARG A 291 -19.90 20.18 -6.02
CA ARG A 291 -18.64 19.84 -6.70
C ARG A 291 -18.76 20.02 -8.20
N VAL A 292 -19.79 19.44 -8.80
CA VAL A 292 -20.05 19.58 -10.24
C VAL A 292 -20.19 21.05 -10.64
N SER A 293 -20.92 21.85 -9.84
CA SER A 293 -21.08 23.29 -10.08
C SER A 293 -19.76 24.06 -9.97
N ARG A 294 -18.93 23.78 -8.95
CA ARG A 294 -17.59 24.41 -8.81
C ARG A 294 -16.71 24.10 -10.02
N VAL A 295 -16.64 22.84 -10.43
CA VAL A 295 -15.82 22.42 -11.58
C VAL A 295 -16.36 23.03 -12.88
N ALA A 296 -17.68 23.04 -13.08
CA ALA A 296 -18.31 23.64 -14.26
C ALA A 296 -18.05 25.16 -14.33
N LEU A 297 -18.13 25.86 -13.20
CA LEU A 297 -17.84 27.29 -13.10
C LEU A 297 -16.36 27.59 -13.41
N ALA A 298 -15.43 26.83 -12.82
CA ALA A 298 -14.00 26.95 -13.13
C ALA A 298 -13.72 26.73 -14.63
N ARG A 299 -14.38 25.74 -15.24
CA ARG A 299 -14.27 25.48 -16.68
C ARG A 299 -14.87 26.60 -17.52
N ASN A 300 -15.98 27.20 -17.10
CA ASN A 300 -16.55 28.36 -17.78
C ASN A 300 -15.56 29.53 -17.80
N TRP A 301 -14.96 29.85 -16.65
CA TRP A 301 -13.93 30.89 -16.56
C TRP A 301 -12.74 30.60 -17.47
N ILE A 302 -12.24 29.37 -17.49
CA ILE A 302 -11.06 29.01 -18.30
C ILE A 302 -11.38 29.02 -19.80
N TYR A 303 -12.40 28.26 -20.22
CA TYR A 303 -12.62 27.99 -21.65
C TYR A 303 -13.52 29.01 -22.34
N LYS A 304 -14.39 29.72 -21.62
CA LYS A 304 -15.31 30.71 -22.21
C LYS A 304 -14.89 32.15 -21.92
N GLN A 305 -14.29 32.41 -20.76
CA GLN A 305 -13.89 33.76 -20.36
C GLN A 305 -12.37 34.01 -20.47
N GLY A 306 -11.59 33.00 -20.88
CA GLY A 306 -10.16 33.14 -21.11
C GLY A 306 -9.31 33.30 -19.84
N CYS A 307 -9.85 32.98 -18.66
CA CYS A 307 -9.06 33.01 -17.44
C CYS A 307 -7.97 31.93 -17.46
N ALA A 308 -6.76 32.27 -17.01
CA ALA A 308 -5.71 31.28 -16.84
C ALA A 308 -6.14 30.20 -15.82
N ALA A 309 -5.78 28.93 -16.09
CA ALA A 309 -6.13 27.80 -15.21
C ALA A 309 -5.55 27.93 -13.79
N LYS A 310 -4.43 28.65 -13.65
CA LYS A 310 -3.77 28.97 -12.36
C LYS A 310 -4.12 30.38 -11.84
N SER A 311 -5.16 31.02 -12.38
CA SER A 311 -5.58 32.36 -11.92
C SER A 311 -6.07 32.29 -10.47
N ALA A 312 -5.88 33.38 -9.72
CA ALA A 312 -6.29 33.44 -8.32
C ALA A 312 -7.80 33.15 -8.12
N ALA A 313 -8.64 33.48 -9.11
CA ALA A 313 -10.07 33.16 -9.09
C ALA A 313 -10.32 31.64 -9.14
N VAL A 314 -9.73 30.93 -10.12
CA VAL A 314 -9.86 29.48 -10.26
C VAL A 314 -9.24 28.76 -9.05
N GLU A 315 -8.10 29.24 -8.57
CA GLU A 315 -7.41 28.70 -7.41
C GLU A 315 -8.29 28.77 -6.15
N ARG A 316 -8.87 29.95 -5.85
CA ARG A 316 -9.77 30.10 -4.69
C ARG A 316 -10.99 29.20 -4.77
N LEU A 317 -11.48 28.88 -5.97
CA LEU A 317 -12.65 28.03 -6.16
C LEU A 317 -12.35 26.55 -5.92
N LEU A 318 -11.23 26.05 -6.47
CA LEU A 318 -10.94 24.61 -6.52
C LEU A 318 -9.97 24.13 -5.42
N ALA A 319 -9.06 24.99 -4.94
CA ALA A 319 -8.07 24.61 -3.91
C ALA A 319 -8.70 24.19 -2.58
N VAL A 320 -9.93 24.65 -2.30
CA VAL A 320 -10.69 24.36 -1.07
C VAL A 320 -10.92 22.86 -0.85
N LYS A 321 -10.91 22.05 -1.92
CA LYS A 321 -10.99 20.58 -1.85
C LYS A 321 -9.94 19.90 -2.73
N SER A 322 -8.85 20.59 -3.07
CA SER A 322 -7.84 20.11 -4.02
C SER A 322 -8.43 19.64 -5.35
N GLU A 323 -9.50 20.25 -5.83
CA GLU A 323 -10.15 19.86 -7.09
C GLU A 323 -9.35 20.39 -8.30
N VAL A 324 -9.57 19.78 -9.46
CA VAL A 324 -9.02 20.22 -10.76
C VAL A 324 -10.17 20.59 -11.73
N PRO A 325 -9.94 21.47 -12.72
CA PRO A 325 -10.97 21.95 -13.64
C PRO A 325 -11.35 20.92 -14.74
N THR A 326 -11.50 19.66 -14.36
CA THR A 326 -11.81 18.54 -15.26
C THR A 326 -13.07 17.83 -14.78
N MET A 327 -13.99 17.55 -15.71
CA MET A 327 -15.18 16.75 -15.39
C MET A 327 -14.79 15.28 -15.29
N ASN A 328 -15.20 14.62 -14.22
CA ASN A 328 -14.98 13.19 -14.05
C ASN A 328 -15.99 12.39 -14.87
N ALA A 329 -15.53 11.40 -15.64
CA ALA A 329 -16.43 10.54 -16.41
C ALA A 329 -17.38 9.75 -15.51
N PHE A 330 -16.87 9.14 -14.41
CA PHE A 330 -17.72 8.44 -13.44
C PHE A 330 -18.79 9.36 -12.86
N SER A 331 -18.42 10.59 -12.49
CA SER A 331 -19.40 11.55 -11.96
C SER A 331 -20.52 11.89 -12.95
N GLN A 332 -20.20 12.05 -14.24
CA GLN A 332 -21.20 12.36 -15.26
C GLN A 332 -22.30 11.29 -15.36
N PHE A 333 -21.95 10.03 -15.09
CA PHE A 333 -22.84 8.90 -15.27
C PHE A 333 -23.41 8.35 -13.96
N LEU A 334 -22.63 8.37 -12.89
CA LEU A 334 -22.94 7.72 -11.62
C LEU A 334 -23.46 8.67 -10.54
N GLN A 335 -23.36 9.99 -10.74
CA GLN A 335 -23.95 10.96 -9.82
C GLN A 335 -25.48 10.88 -9.79
N ALA A 336 -26.13 10.76 -10.95
CA ALA A 336 -27.60 10.67 -11.02
C ALA A 336 -28.15 9.43 -10.29
N PRO A 337 -27.52 8.24 -10.41
CA PRO A 337 -27.79 7.10 -9.52
C PRO A 337 -27.45 7.29 -8.04
N GLY A 338 -26.83 8.40 -7.64
CA GLY A 338 -26.41 8.66 -6.25
C GLY A 338 -25.11 7.97 -5.84
N PHE A 339 -24.33 7.42 -6.77
CA PHE A 339 -23.10 6.70 -6.45
C PHE A 339 -21.91 7.66 -6.35
N ASN A 340 -21.31 7.72 -5.16
CA ASN A 340 -20.13 8.52 -4.91
C ASN A 340 -18.85 7.80 -5.39
N PHE A 341 -18.35 8.13 -6.58
CA PHE A 341 -17.21 7.42 -7.19
C PHE A 341 -15.90 7.46 -6.38
N TYR A 342 -15.75 8.36 -5.40
CA TYR A 342 -14.60 8.33 -4.50
C TYR A 342 -14.57 7.08 -3.61
N SER A 343 -15.73 6.43 -3.38
CA SER A 343 -15.84 5.25 -2.52
C SER A 343 -15.19 4.01 -3.11
N MET A 344 -15.17 3.86 -4.44
CA MET A 344 -14.61 2.69 -5.12
C MET A 344 -13.08 2.68 -5.13
N LEU A 345 -12.40 3.80 -4.87
CA LEU A 345 -10.94 3.86 -4.87
C LEU A 345 -10.38 3.10 -3.65
N VAL A 346 -9.88 1.88 -3.87
CA VAL A 346 -9.38 0.99 -2.80
C VAL A 346 -7.87 1.01 -2.71
N VAL A 347 -7.30 0.77 -1.54
CA VAL A 347 -5.84 0.80 -1.30
C VAL A 347 -5.15 -0.32 -2.08
N ASP A 348 -4.01 0.00 -2.70
CA ASP A 348 -3.10 -0.99 -3.26
C ASP A 348 -1.95 -1.19 -2.27
N LEU A 349 -1.98 -2.28 -1.50
CA LEU A 349 -0.96 -2.55 -0.47
C LEU A 349 0.45 -2.69 -1.06
N MET A 350 0.57 -3.22 -2.28
CA MET A 350 1.86 -3.42 -2.94
C MET A 350 2.51 -2.06 -3.24
N HIS A 351 1.76 -1.14 -3.84
CA HIS A 351 2.29 0.17 -4.22
C HIS A 351 2.31 1.17 -3.07
N GLU A 352 1.26 1.23 -2.25
CA GLU A 352 1.12 2.26 -1.22
C GLU A 352 1.83 1.91 0.08
N PHE A 353 1.82 0.64 0.49
CA PHE A 353 2.49 0.22 1.72
C PHE A 353 3.87 -0.36 1.46
N GLU A 354 3.99 -1.44 0.69
CA GLU A 354 5.28 -2.15 0.52
C GLU A 354 6.32 -1.25 -0.17
N LEU A 355 5.98 -0.68 -1.33
CA LEU A 355 6.84 0.28 -2.06
C LEU A 355 6.76 1.71 -1.54
N GLY A 356 5.66 2.09 -0.89
CA GLY A 356 5.46 3.42 -0.36
C GLY A 356 5.98 3.53 1.07
N VAL A 357 5.12 3.24 2.05
CA VAL A 357 5.41 3.44 3.48
C VAL A 357 6.62 2.63 3.95
N TRP A 358 6.65 1.33 3.69
CA TRP A 358 7.68 0.43 4.20
C TRP A 358 9.04 0.74 3.59
N LYS A 359 9.15 0.77 2.26
CA LYS A 359 10.41 1.14 1.59
C LYS A 359 10.97 2.47 2.10
N MET A 360 10.13 3.49 2.25
CA MET A 360 10.58 4.80 2.77
C MET A 360 11.03 4.71 4.24
N THR A 361 10.33 3.92 5.05
CA THR A 361 10.72 3.65 6.44
C THR A 361 12.07 2.92 6.47
N PHE A 362 12.23 1.85 5.69
CA PHE A 362 13.48 1.09 5.57
C PHE A 362 14.64 1.98 5.13
N ILE A 363 14.47 2.82 4.10
CA ILE A 363 15.48 3.80 3.68
C ILE A 363 15.88 4.70 4.86
N HIS A 364 14.91 5.16 5.65
CA HIS A 364 15.18 6.00 6.80
C HIS A 364 15.95 5.26 7.90
N LEU A 365 15.62 3.98 8.16
CA LEU A 365 16.37 3.14 9.08
C LEU A 365 17.81 2.93 8.66
N ILE A 366 18.06 2.67 7.36
CA ILE A 366 19.42 2.57 6.83
C ILE A 366 20.16 3.90 7.01
N ARG A 367 19.52 5.05 6.78
CA ARG A 367 20.14 6.37 7.03
C ARG A 367 20.51 6.57 8.50
N ILE A 368 19.69 6.08 9.43
CA ILE A 368 19.99 6.12 10.86
C ILE A 368 21.22 5.24 11.18
N LEU A 369 21.32 4.04 10.62
CA LEU A 369 22.49 3.18 10.80
C LEU A 369 23.76 3.81 10.23
N VAL A 370 23.67 4.44 9.05
CA VAL A 370 24.79 5.19 8.46
C VAL A 370 25.22 6.35 9.36
N ALA A 371 24.26 7.09 9.92
CA ALA A 371 24.54 8.19 10.84
C ALA A 371 25.08 7.73 12.21
N HIS A 372 24.67 6.55 12.67
CA HIS A 372 25.23 5.92 13.86
C HIS A 372 26.72 5.56 13.67
N GLY A 373 27.11 5.22 12.45
CA GLY A 373 28.49 4.90 12.08
C GLY A 373 28.87 3.45 12.44
N GLY A 374 30.19 3.19 12.43
CA GLY A 374 30.74 1.86 12.74
C GLY A 374 30.42 0.81 11.66
N THR A 375 30.16 -0.42 12.11
CA THR A 375 29.93 -1.60 11.25
C THR A 375 28.45 -1.98 11.11
N SER A 376 27.50 -1.22 11.66
CA SER A 376 26.10 -1.64 11.76
C SER A 376 25.44 -1.91 10.40
N VAL A 377 25.81 -1.18 9.34
CA VAL A 377 25.28 -1.43 7.97
C VAL A 377 25.87 -2.70 7.38
N GLN A 378 27.16 -2.96 7.63
CA GLN A 378 27.85 -4.17 7.21
C GLN A 378 27.28 -5.38 7.95
N GLU A 379 27.07 -5.26 9.26
CA GLU A 379 26.42 -6.29 10.07
C GLU A 379 25.01 -6.61 9.59
N LEU A 380 24.20 -5.58 9.28
CA LEU A 380 22.88 -5.76 8.69
C LEU A 380 22.94 -6.60 7.39
N ASN A 381 23.90 -6.32 6.52
CA ASN A 381 24.07 -7.06 5.26
C ASN A 381 24.65 -8.47 5.46
N CYS A 382 25.48 -8.67 6.48
CA CYS A 382 26.09 -9.96 6.79
C CYS A 382 25.13 -10.91 7.53
N ARG A 383 24.08 -10.39 8.19
CA ARG A 383 23.04 -11.21 8.84
C ARG A 383 22.25 -11.98 7.81
N GLN A 384 22.62 -13.25 7.63
CA GLN A 384 21.97 -14.14 6.67
C GLN A 384 20.60 -14.54 7.19
N VAL A 385 19.56 -14.25 6.40
CA VAL A 385 18.23 -14.79 6.62
C VAL A 385 18.13 -16.10 5.82
N PRO A 386 18.02 -17.28 6.47
CA PRO A 386 17.79 -18.52 5.76
C PRO A 386 16.41 -18.49 5.10
N PRO A 387 16.22 -19.19 3.97
CA PRO A 387 14.91 -19.28 3.35
C PRO A 387 13.90 -19.92 4.32
N PHE A 388 12.73 -19.29 4.48
CA PHE A 388 11.66 -19.78 5.33
C PHE A 388 10.49 -20.29 4.48
N GLY A 389 10.07 -21.53 4.75
CA GLY A 389 9.03 -22.22 3.97
C GLY A 389 9.50 -22.72 2.60
N ARG A 390 8.62 -23.43 1.88
CA ARG A 390 8.93 -23.99 0.55
C ARG A 390 8.94 -22.95 -0.57
N SER A 391 8.44 -21.74 -0.31
CA SER A 391 8.19 -20.71 -1.35
C SER A 391 7.94 -19.29 -0.84
N THR A 392 7.99 -19.01 0.47
CA THR A 392 7.57 -17.72 1.04
C THR A 392 8.72 -16.72 1.07
N ILE A 393 9.76 -16.94 1.87
CA ILE A 393 10.90 -16.01 1.97
C ILE A 393 12.10 -16.59 1.21
N ARG A 394 12.59 -15.86 0.21
CA ARG A 394 13.80 -16.25 -0.55
C ARG A 394 15.06 -15.67 0.11
N ARG A 395 16.23 -16.26 -0.22
CA ARG A 395 17.51 -15.71 0.22
C ARG A 395 17.71 -14.32 -0.38
N PHE A 396 17.93 -13.32 0.47
CA PHE A 396 18.28 -11.98 0.04
C PHE A 396 19.69 -11.94 -0.59
N LYS A 397 19.91 -11.02 -1.53
CA LYS A 397 21.24 -10.76 -2.13
C LYS A 397 22.17 -10.18 -1.05
N GLU A 398 23.48 -10.30 -1.27
CA GLU A 398 24.55 -9.92 -0.33
C GLU A 398 24.54 -8.45 0.14
N ASN A 399 23.71 -7.58 -0.44
CA ASN A 399 23.61 -6.18 -0.04
C ASN A 399 22.18 -5.64 -0.13
N VAL A 400 21.41 -5.86 0.94
CA VAL A 400 20.01 -5.40 1.05
C VAL A 400 19.94 -3.89 1.28
N SER A 401 20.89 -3.31 2.02
CA SER A 401 20.92 -1.87 2.32
C SER A 401 21.09 -1.00 1.07
N ALA A 402 21.76 -1.51 0.03
CA ALA A 402 21.87 -0.81 -1.26
C ALA A 402 20.56 -0.77 -2.06
N MET A 403 19.60 -1.65 -1.76
CA MET A 403 18.29 -1.75 -2.42
C MET A 403 18.35 -1.84 -3.96
N LYS A 404 19.43 -2.42 -4.51
CA LYS A 404 19.63 -2.54 -5.96
C LYS A 404 18.95 -3.79 -6.50
N LYS A 405 18.20 -3.65 -7.60
CA LYS A 405 17.54 -4.75 -8.33
C LYS A 405 16.64 -5.60 -7.42
N LEU A 406 15.84 -4.93 -6.59
CA LEU A 406 14.78 -5.53 -5.77
C LEU A 406 13.43 -5.37 -6.47
N ALA A 407 12.65 -6.45 -6.52
CA ALA A 407 11.24 -6.44 -6.90
C ALA A 407 10.36 -6.10 -5.68
N VAL A 408 9.07 -5.82 -5.90
CA VAL A 408 8.18 -5.42 -4.79
C VAL A 408 8.06 -6.49 -3.71
N ARG A 409 7.87 -7.74 -4.11
CA ARG A 409 7.83 -8.90 -3.21
C ARG A 409 9.07 -9.02 -2.30
N ASP A 410 10.21 -8.48 -2.74
CA ASP A 410 11.41 -8.50 -1.89
C ASP A 410 11.27 -7.51 -0.71
N PHE A 411 10.54 -6.40 -0.87
CA PHE A 411 10.27 -5.46 0.23
C PHE A 411 9.33 -6.06 1.28
N GLU A 412 8.32 -6.83 0.86
CA GLU A 412 7.50 -7.63 1.78
C GLU A 412 8.37 -8.60 2.60
N ASP A 413 9.19 -9.41 1.94
CA ASP A 413 10.08 -10.36 2.61
C ASP A 413 11.04 -9.64 3.59
N ILE A 414 11.57 -8.46 3.20
CA ILE A 414 12.44 -7.63 4.04
C ILE A 414 11.72 -7.17 5.31
N LEU A 415 10.42 -6.81 5.24
CA LEU A 415 9.65 -6.45 6.44
C LEU A 415 9.45 -7.66 7.35
N GLN A 416 9.07 -8.81 6.79
CA GLN A 416 8.84 -10.03 7.58
C GLN A 416 10.09 -10.49 8.35
N CYS A 417 11.27 -10.17 7.83
CA CYS A 417 12.55 -10.56 8.40
C CYS A 417 13.27 -9.43 9.15
N SER A 418 12.70 -8.24 9.24
CA SER A 418 13.44 -7.06 9.70
C SER A 418 13.83 -7.15 11.18
N ILE A 419 12.96 -7.66 12.04
CA ILE A 419 13.17 -7.68 13.50
C ILE A 419 14.51 -8.32 13.90
N PRO A 420 14.78 -9.61 13.58
CA PRO A 420 16.06 -10.24 13.94
C PRO A 420 17.28 -9.61 13.22
N VAL A 421 17.05 -8.99 12.07
CA VAL A 421 18.13 -8.34 11.30
C VAL A 421 18.54 -7.01 11.92
N PHE A 422 17.60 -6.26 12.50
CA PHE A 422 17.87 -4.96 13.13
C PHE A 422 18.22 -5.04 14.62
N GLU A 423 17.93 -6.16 15.29
CA GLU A 423 18.15 -6.33 16.73
C GLU A 423 19.61 -6.10 17.14
N GLY A 424 19.83 -5.17 18.06
CA GLY A 424 21.17 -4.84 18.59
C GLY A 424 22.05 -4.01 17.65
N LEU A 425 21.53 -3.54 16.50
CA LEU A 425 22.30 -2.65 15.61
C LEU A 425 22.39 -1.20 16.10
N LEU A 426 21.55 -0.84 17.07
CA LEU A 426 21.55 0.46 17.74
C LEU A 426 21.69 0.25 19.25
N PRO A 427 22.22 1.22 20.00
CA PRO A 427 22.22 1.16 21.45
C PRO A 427 20.82 1.43 22.03
N GLU A 428 20.60 1.00 23.27
CA GLU A 428 19.42 1.42 24.03
C GLU A 428 19.47 2.93 24.36
N PRO A 429 18.32 3.64 24.41
CA PRO A 429 16.94 3.14 24.30
C PRO A 429 16.41 2.99 22.86
N TYR A 430 17.25 3.24 21.84
CA TYR A 430 16.82 3.36 20.44
C TYR A 430 16.49 2.00 19.81
N ASN A 431 17.24 0.96 20.17
CA ASN A 431 16.98 -0.41 19.71
C ASN A 431 15.57 -0.89 20.09
N SER A 432 15.18 -0.79 21.36
CA SER A 432 13.84 -1.19 21.79
C SER A 432 12.73 -0.46 21.02
N VAL A 433 12.87 0.86 20.81
CA VAL A 433 11.89 1.66 20.04
C VAL A 433 11.83 1.22 18.58
N LEU A 434 12.97 0.90 17.97
CA LEU A 434 13.05 0.41 16.61
C LEU A 434 12.36 -0.95 16.46
N LEU A 435 12.66 -1.90 17.33
CA LEU A 435 12.08 -3.25 17.27
C LEU A 435 10.56 -3.21 17.50
N GLU A 436 10.09 -2.37 18.41
CA GLU A 436 8.65 -2.14 18.65
C GLU A 436 7.95 -1.60 17.38
N LEU A 437 8.59 -0.65 16.68
CA LEU A 437 8.08 -0.12 15.40
C LEU A 437 8.05 -1.20 14.30
N LEU A 438 9.14 -1.97 14.15
CA LEU A 438 9.24 -3.03 13.14
C LEU A 438 8.22 -4.14 13.38
N PHE A 439 8.03 -4.55 14.64
CA PHE A 439 7.00 -5.52 15.02
C PHE A 439 5.61 -5.02 14.64
N THR A 440 5.28 -3.78 14.99
CA THR A 440 3.96 -3.21 14.72
C THR A 440 3.71 -3.01 13.23
N LEU A 441 4.74 -2.63 12.45
CA LEU A 441 4.64 -2.57 10.98
C LEU A 441 4.37 -3.95 10.38
N ALA A 442 5.06 -4.99 10.86
CA ALA A 442 4.87 -6.35 10.39
C ALA A 442 3.50 -6.92 10.79
N GLU A 443 3.05 -6.67 12.02
CA GLU A 443 1.71 -7.02 12.50
C GLU A 443 0.62 -6.35 11.65
N TRP A 444 0.71 -5.03 11.46
CA TRP A 444 -0.24 -4.27 10.66
C TRP A 444 -0.31 -4.79 9.22
N HIS A 445 0.85 -5.05 8.61
CA HIS A 445 0.94 -5.59 7.25
C HIS A 445 0.35 -7.00 7.14
N ALA A 446 0.65 -7.88 8.10
CA ALA A 446 0.11 -9.23 8.15
C ALA A 446 -1.42 -9.22 8.27
N LEU A 447 -1.96 -8.38 9.15
CA LEU A 447 -3.40 -8.19 9.32
C LEU A 447 -4.04 -7.62 8.04
N ALA A 448 -3.44 -6.61 7.41
CA ALA A 448 -3.96 -6.00 6.19
C ALA A 448 -3.96 -6.96 4.98
N LYS A 449 -3.08 -7.97 4.95
CA LYS A 449 -2.99 -8.98 3.89
C LYS A 449 -3.75 -10.27 4.18
N LEU A 450 -4.48 -10.34 5.31
CA LEU A 450 -5.36 -11.46 5.55
C LEU A 450 -6.33 -11.60 4.38
N ARG A 451 -6.44 -12.82 3.86
CA ARG A 451 -7.39 -13.10 2.78
C ARG A 451 -8.82 -13.08 3.28
N ILE A 452 -9.02 -13.45 4.54
CA ILE A 452 -10.32 -13.56 5.18
C ILE A 452 -10.30 -12.68 6.42
N HIS A 453 -11.35 -11.89 6.58
CA HIS A 453 -11.54 -11.04 7.74
C HIS A 453 -12.80 -11.44 8.51
N THR A 454 -12.72 -11.46 9.83
CA THR A 454 -13.86 -11.38 10.74
C THR A 454 -13.87 -10.02 11.43
N GLU A 455 -14.97 -9.68 12.12
CA GLU A 455 -15.05 -8.47 12.97
C GLU A 455 -13.88 -8.39 13.95
N SER A 456 -13.50 -9.51 14.59
CA SER A 456 -12.32 -9.55 15.47
C SER A 456 -11.03 -9.19 14.74
N THR A 457 -10.77 -9.75 13.55
CA THR A 457 -9.54 -9.43 12.80
C THR A 457 -9.51 -7.99 12.29
N LEU A 458 -10.67 -7.41 11.95
CA LEU A 458 -10.78 -6.00 11.59
C LEU A 458 -10.53 -5.11 12.80
N GLY A 459 -11.03 -5.51 13.98
CA GLY A 459 -10.71 -4.90 15.26
C GLY A 459 -9.21 -4.94 15.58
N LEU A 460 -8.54 -6.06 15.31
CA LEU A 460 -7.07 -6.17 15.45
C LEU A 460 -6.35 -5.22 14.49
N LEU A 461 -6.75 -5.17 13.20
CA LEU A 461 -6.16 -4.25 12.23
C LEU A 461 -6.36 -2.79 12.64
N HIS A 462 -7.53 -2.46 13.17
CA HIS A 462 -7.85 -1.15 13.70
C HIS A 462 -6.94 -0.79 14.89
N ASN A 463 -6.82 -1.67 15.88
CA ASN A 463 -5.96 -1.48 17.04
C ASN A 463 -4.48 -1.38 16.66
N SER A 464 -4.02 -2.23 15.75
CA SER A 464 -2.65 -2.17 15.22
C SER A 464 -2.40 -0.85 14.47
N THR A 465 -3.41 -0.28 13.80
CA THR A 465 -3.31 1.06 13.18
C THR A 465 -3.13 2.17 14.23
N HIS A 466 -3.83 2.10 15.37
CA HIS A 466 -3.62 3.02 16.50
C HIS A 466 -2.20 2.90 17.05
N SER A 467 -1.75 1.68 17.35
CA SER A 467 -0.40 1.40 17.84
C SER A 467 0.66 1.91 16.88
N LEU A 468 0.52 1.64 15.58
CA LEU A 468 1.44 2.10 14.54
C LEU A 468 1.53 3.63 14.52
N GLY A 469 0.39 4.33 14.54
CA GLY A 469 0.36 5.79 14.58
C GLY A 469 1.06 6.36 15.82
N GLN A 470 0.82 5.78 17.00
CA GLN A 470 1.48 6.18 18.24
C GLN A 470 3.00 5.96 18.18
N LEU A 471 3.44 4.80 17.67
CA LEU A 471 4.85 4.47 17.54
C LEU A 471 5.57 5.33 16.52
N LEU A 472 4.96 5.65 15.38
CA LEU A 472 5.55 6.56 14.40
C LEU A 472 5.76 7.97 15.00
N ARG A 473 4.80 8.46 15.78
CA ARG A 473 4.95 9.74 16.51
C ARG A 473 6.05 9.66 17.57
N ARG A 474 6.10 8.59 18.37
CA ARG A 474 7.14 8.35 19.37
C ARG A 474 8.53 8.23 18.73
N PHE A 475 8.64 7.49 17.64
CA PHE A 475 9.84 7.31 16.84
C PHE A 475 10.35 8.67 16.35
N LYS A 476 9.47 9.47 15.74
CA LYS A 476 9.79 10.84 15.32
C LYS A 476 10.33 11.68 16.49
N LEU A 477 9.66 11.67 17.65
CA LEU A 477 10.07 12.48 18.80
C LEU A 477 11.39 12.02 19.43
N LYS A 478 11.63 10.71 19.53
CA LYS A 478 12.78 10.15 20.25
C LYS A 478 14.03 9.96 19.39
N ILE A 479 13.86 9.69 18.10
CA ILE A 479 14.96 9.33 17.19
C ILE A 479 15.30 10.46 16.21
N SER A 480 14.34 11.33 15.86
CA SER A 480 14.63 12.52 15.06
C SER A 480 14.51 13.80 15.90
N GLU A 481 15.62 14.45 16.24
CA GLU A 481 15.55 15.83 16.70
C GLU A 481 14.93 16.68 15.57
N SER A 482 13.82 17.36 15.84
CA SER A 482 13.26 18.30 14.88
C SER A 482 14.18 19.52 14.79
N LEU A 483 14.90 19.65 13.68
CA LEU A 483 15.54 20.94 13.38
C LEU A 483 14.43 22.00 13.21
N PRO A 484 14.59 23.22 13.77
CA PRO A 484 13.73 24.34 13.44
C PRO A 484 13.73 24.63 11.94
N PHE A 485 12.73 25.39 11.48
CA PHE A 485 12.65 25.86 10.11
C PHE A 485 13.92 26.62 9.72
N THR A 486 14.50 26.30 8.56
CA THR A 486 15.71 26.92 8.02
C THR A 486 15.32 27.71 6.77
N HIS A 487 15.67 28.99 6.70
CA HIS A 487 15.43 29.80 5.49
C HIS A 487 16.27 29.25 4.32
N LEU A 488 15.74 29.26 3.11
CA LEU A 488 16.41 28.71 1.91
C LEU A 488 17.73 29.41 1.57
N GLU A 489 17.93 30.63 2.07
CA GLU A 489 19.16 31.41 1.88
C GLU A 489 20.33 30.94 2.76
N GLN A 490 20.08 30.13 3.80
CA GLN A 490 21.14 29.59 4.63
C GLN A 490 21.75 28.36 3.96
N HIS A 491 23.05 28.39 3.65
CA HIS A 491 23.77 27.28 3.00
C HIS A 491 23.77 26.00 3.86
N TYR A 492 23.84 26.13 5.18
CA TYR A 492 23.78 25.00 6.10
C TYR A 492 23.13 25.38 7.42
N HIS A 493 22.63 24.37 8.14
CA HIS A 493 22.08 24.49 9.48
C HIS A 493 22.46 23.26 10.31
N THR A 494 23.15 23.50 11.42
CA THR A 494 23.55 22.47 12.40
C THR A 494 22.76 22.66 13.71
N SER A 495 22.65 21.61 14.50
CA SER A 495 22.11 21.73 15.87
C SER A 495 22.95 22.69 16.72
N HIS A 496 22.34 23.48 17.59
CA HIS A 496 23.05 24.32 18.56
C HIS A 496 23.53 23.54 19.81
N SER A 497 23.26 22.24 19.87
CA SER A 497 23.66 21.38 20.99
C SER A 497 25.19 21.26 21.09
N GLN A 498 25.72 21.53 22.28
CA GLN A 498 27.13 21.35 22.65
C GLN A 498 27.33 20.08 23.51
N ASN A 499 26.40 19.15 23.47
CA ASN A 499 26.36 17.99 24.38
C ASN A 499 27.43 16.93 24.11
N LEU A 500 28.11 16.98 22.96
CA LEU A 500 29.15 16.04 22.56
C LEU A 500 30.47 16.77 22.26
N PRO A 501 31.24 17.15 23.30
CA PRO A 501 32.55 17.77 23.12
C PRO A 501 33.59 16.72 22.73
N HIS A 502 34.40 17.04 21.73
CA HIS A 502 35.63 16.33 21.38
C HIS A 502 36.83 17.21 21.70
N ASN A 503 37.84 16.65 22.38
CA ASN A 503 39.10 17.34 22.57
C ASN A 503 39.95 17.24 21.30
N LEU A 504 40.44 18.38 20.82
CA LEU A 504 41.15 18.48 19.55
C LEU A 504 42.46 17.65 19.53
N HIS A 505 43.21 17.64 20.64
CA HIS A 505 44.45 16.87 20.73
C HIS A 505 44.18 15.36 20.78
N LEU A 506 43.19 14.92 21.57
CA LEU A 506 42.80 13.51 21.62
C LEU A 506 42.32 13.02 20.26
N PHE A 507 41.50 13.82 19.56
CA PHE A 507 41.03 13.50 18.22
C PHE A 507 42.18 13.27 17.24
N ILE A 508 43.21 14.12 17.24
CA ILE A 508 44.37 13.97 16.37
C ILE A 508 45.16 12.71 16.71
N HIS A 509 45.36 12.43 18.00
CA HIS A 509 46.06 11.24 18.46
C HIS A 509 45.31 9.94 18.09
N GLU A 510 43.98 9.93 18.18
CA GLU A 510 43.14 8.78 17.81
C GLU A 510 43.05 8.57 16.29
N ASN A 511 43.40 9.57 15.48
CA ASN A 511 43.26 9.54 14.02
C ASN A 511 44.62 9.65 13.27
N VAL A 512 45.74 9.30 13.92
CA VAL A 512 47.08 9.40 13.31
C VAL A 512 47.21 8.60 12.00
N GLU A 513 46.56 7.45 11.91
CA GLU A 513 46.58 6.60 10.70
C GLU A 513 45.58 7.03 9.62
N ASN A 514 44.68 7.99 9.91
CA ASN A 514 43.67 8.45 8.96
C ASN A 514 44.26 9.49 8.00
N PRO A 515 44.35 9.22 6.68
CA PRO A 515 44.89 10.17 5.72
C PRO A 515 44.15 11.51 5.68
N GLU A 516 42.85 11.52 6.00
CA GLU A 516 42.01 12.73 6.03
C GLU A 516 42.28 13.60 7.26
N ALA A 517 42.81 13.03 8.34
CA ALA A 517 43.18 13.75 9.56
C ALA A 517 44.63 14.28 9.51
N LYS A 518 45.36 14.05 8.42
CA LYS A 518 46.71 14.59 8.24
C LYS A 518 46.68 16.12 8.23
N ASP A 519 47.51 16.73 9.07
CA ASP A 519 47.64 18.18 9.25
C ASP A 519 46.32 18.85 9.67
N PHE A 520 45.43 18.12 10.36
CA PHE A 520 44.08 18.57 10.70
C PHE A 520 44.05 19.88 11.49
N CYS A 521 44.91 20.04 12.50
CA CYS A 521 45.00 21.30 13.27
C CYS A 521 45.29 22.49 12.37
N SER A 522 46.32 22.40 11.53
CA SER A 522 46.73 23.49 10.65
C SER A 522 45.64 23.82 9.62
N LYS A 523 44.99 22.79 9.03
CA LYS A 523 43.86 22.99 8.10
C LYS A 523 42.64 23.61 8.78
N LEU A 524 42.37 23.25 10.03
CA LEU A 524 41.27 23.80 10.81
C LEU A 524 41.53 25.26 11.17
N GLU A 525 42.74 25.59 11.63
CA GLU A 525 43.17 26.96 11.90
C GLU A 525 43.07 27.83 10.63
N GLU A 526 43.57 27.33 9.49
CA GLU A 526 43.45 27.96 8.18
C GLU A 526 41.99 28.24 7.80
N HIS A 527 41.13 27.23 7.96
CA HIS A 527 39.71 27.34 7.64
C HIS A 527 38.99 28.36 8.55
N VAL A 528 39.25 28.31 9.86
CA VAL A 528 38.62 29.24 10.80
C VAL A 528 39.12 30.66 10.56
N LEU A 529 40.42 30.85 10.35
CA LEU A 529 41.00 32.15 10.08
C LEU A 529 40.49 32.76 8.77
N SER A 530 40.42 31.98 7.70
CA SER A 530 39.84 32.42 6.42
C SER A 530 38.39 32.85 6.57
N ARG A 531 37.57 32.13 7.37
CA ARG A 531 36.17 32.50 7.61
C ARG A 531 36.00 33.74 8.48
N ILE A 532 36.91 33.98 9.43
CA ILE A 532 36.90 35.18 10.27
C ILE A 532 37.29 36.42 9.46
N GLN A 533 38.35 36.32 8.63
CA GLN A 533 38.86 37.47 7.87
C GLN A 533 38.09 37.70 6.56
N HIS A 534 37.65 36.61 5.90
CA HIS A 534 37.03 36.64 4.57
C HIS A 534 35.83 35.67 4.47
N PRO A 535 34.65 36.03 5.00
CA PRO A 535 33.50 35.12 5.14
C PRO A 535 33.04 34.44 3.84
N THR A 536 33.20 35.11 2.68
CA THR A 536 32.73 34.65 1.37
C THR A 536 33.81 33.99 0.50
N TRP A 537 35.04 33.89 1.01
CA TRP A 537 36.18 33.47 0.20
C TRP A 537 36.44 31.96 0.32
N THR A 538 36.95 31.37 -0.76
CA THR A 538 37.30 29.94 -0.87
C THR A 538 38.74 29.83 -1.36
N GLY A 539 39.66 29.63 -0.42
CA GLY A 539 41.09 29.43 -0.68
C GLY A 539 41.47 27.98 -0.98
N ASP A 540 42.73 27.77 -1.38
CA ASP A 540 43.40 26.48 -1.57
C ASP A 540 44.10 25.94 -0.31
N GLY A 541 44.13 26.73 0.79
CA GLY A 541 44.47 26.27 2.13
C GLY A 541 45.94 26.40 2.52
N ASN A 542 46.66 27.38 1.96
CA ASN A 542 48.05 27.72 2.30
C ASN A 542 48.30 29.24 2.33
N GLU A 543 47.27 30.04 2.58
CA GLU A 543 47.33 31.49 2.45
C GLU A 543 47.80 32.20 3.70
N PHE A 544 47.80 31.52 4.85
CA PHE A 544 48.25 32.09 6.12
C PHE A 544 49.60 31.52 6.56
N THR A 545 50.42 32.38 7.16
CA THR A 545 51.66 31.98 7.80
C THR A 545 51.38 31.24 9.11
N ALA A 546 52.34 30.43 9.57
CA ALA A 546 52.22 29.73 10.86
C ALA A 546 52.02 30.70 12.05
N ALA A 547 52.62 31.90 12.00
CA ALA A 547 52.44 32.92 13.01
C ALA A 547 51.00 33.49 13.01
N GLU A 548 50.38 33.60 11.84
CA GLU A 548 48.99 34.06 11.71
C GLU A 548 48.00 33.00 12.18
N ARG A 549 48.22 31.73 11.84
CA ARG A 549 47.41 30.60 12.33
C ARG A 549 47.43 30.47 13.85
N ALA A 550 48.58 30.74 14.48
CA ALA A 550 48.73 30.70 15.94
C ALA A 550 47.86 31.72 16.70
N ASN A 551 47.27 32.71 16.00
CA ASN A 551 46.32 33.65 16.61
C ASN A 551 44.92 33.06 16.79
N VAL A 552 44.61 31.90 16.20
CA VAL A 552 43.32 31.21 16.39
C VAL A 552 43.35 30.42 17.68
N ILE A 553 42.55 30.85 18.66
CA ILE A 553 42.47 30.18 19.98
C ILE A 553 41.16 29.39 20.07
N PHE A 554 41.25 28.07 20.16
CA PHE A 554 40.09 27.21 20.41
C PHE A 554 39.76 27.18 21.91
N GLN A 555 38.57 27.65 22.27
CA GLN A 555 38.12 27.61 23.66
C GLN A 555 38.12 26.17 24.19
N ARG A 556 38.83 25.94 25.29
CA ARG A 556 39.00 24.63 25.96
C ARG A 556 39.61 23.54 25.06
N ASN A 557 40.22 23.89 23.92
CA ASN A 557 40.70 22.94 22.90
C ASN A 557 39.61 21.91 22.50
N GLN A 558 38.37 22.37 22.36
CA GLN A 558 37.24 21.51 22.04
C GLN A 558 36.52 21.93 20.77
N PHE A 559 36.00 20.95 20.05
CA PHE A 559 34.98 21.13 19.03
C PHE A 559 33.80 20.21 19.36
N TYR A 560 32.60 20.55 18.86
CA TYR A 560 31.39 19.80 19.17
C TYR A 560 30.95 18.98 17.98
N SER A 561 30.62 17.71 18.19
CA SER A 561 29.93 16.92 17.16
C SER A 561 28.43 17.16 17.25
N HIS A 562 27.83 17.44 16.10
CA HIS A 562 26.41 17.66 15.98
C HIS A 562 25.76 16.44 15.32
N ARG A 563 24.71 15.90 15.95
CA ARG A 563 23.99 14.72 15.44
C ARG A 563 23.25 14.97 14.13
N VAL A 564 23.03 16.23 13.77
CA VAL A 564 22.29 16.62 12.57
C VAL A 564 22.94 17.84 11.91
N LEU A 565 23.22 17.71 10.61
CA LEU A 565 23.62 18.78 9.69
C LEU A 565 22.64 18.77 8.50
N ARG A 566 22.06 19.91 8.18
CA ARG A 566 21.27 20.15 6.97
C ARG A 566 22.09 21.06 6.05
N ILE A 567 22.26 20.67 4.78
CA ILE A 567 22.91 21.50 3.75
C ILE A 567 21.85 21.82 2.70
N ASN A 568 21.61 23.10 2.45
CA ASN A 568 20.78 23.57 1.35
C ASN A 568 21.67 23.74 0.13
N TYR A 569 21.44 22.92 -0.89
CA TYR A 569 22.21 22.97 -2.14
C TYR A 569 21.26 22.99 -3.34
N THR A 570 21.74 23.57 -4.44
CA THR A 570 21.03 23.60 -5.72
C THR A 570 21.70 22.60 -6.65
N THR A 571 20.96 21.60 -7.13
CA THR A 571 21.41 20.73 -8.21
C THR A 571 20.88 21.26 -9.52
N TYR A 572 21.77 21.50 -10.48
CA TYR A 572 21.39 21.62 -11.88
C TYR A 572 21.39 20.21 -12.46
N ASP A 573 20.24 19.72 -12.92
CA ASP A 573 20.24 18.62 -13.90
C ASP A 573 20.79 19.21 -15.20
N MET A 574 22.05 18.89 -15.50
CA MET A 574 22.65 19.14 -16.82
C MET A 574 22.37 17.97 -17.76
#